data_AF-A0A2E7F3M2-F1
#
_entry.id   AF-A0A2E7F3M2-F1
#
_cell.length_a   1.000
_cell.length_b   1.000
_cell.length_c   1.000
_cell.angle_alpha   90.00
_cell.angle_beta   90.00
_cell.angle_gamma   90.00
#
_symmetry.space_group_name_H-M   'P 1'
#
loop_
_entity.id
_entity.type
_entity.pdbx_description
1 polymer ?
#
loop_
_entity_poly.entity_id
_entity_poly.type
_entity_poly.pdbx_seq_one_letter_code
_entity_poly.pdbx_strand_id
1 'polypeptide(L)'
;MTKKTALIALIAGAAVGAGGLSLFGLLQPEDRAGAETLVPSPFTAEPWSFMVSSCAENPSAIAPCVLVQAGGKRLVFGAPLHNDWRGIGPLDAIFLMDGKPESSAGVMGLRYETWVSGRPYRQALVTGELYLETLQALDEAMLIPDALVQMDSANTLDSRQAGFSVRPVPSAAERFSVFNTGDLQVLAHSRLNDRGDQIIAYRVTYEGQALDIYSCEGMDAPIAGLSPDGVFVPVVDRVQLSEMRRYAEREDLVARRREILSAGLNCPSLTEARDYAQERSASALITVGVANPDVRPNFQSAGLSWQPVDTEPALLD
;
A
#
# COMPACT_ATOMS: atom_id res chain seq x y z
N MET A 1 50.59 -66.43 -10.32
CA MET A 1 51.82 -66.16 -11.10
C MET A 1 51.43 -65.54 -12.43
N THR A 2 52.15 -64.47 -12.75
CA THR A 2 52.14 -63.58 -13.91
C THR A 2 51.93 -64.21 -15.29
N LYS A 3 51.20 -63.51 -16.16
CA LYS A 3 51.65 -62.90 -17.44
C LYS A 3 50.45 -62.61 -18.34
N LYS A 4 50.43 -61.64 -19.24
CA LYS A 4 51.03 -60.29 -19.38
C LYS A 4 50.33 -59.72 -20.64
N THR A 5 49.67 -58.57 -20.48
CA THR A 5 49.59 -57.43 -21.40
C THR A 5 49.91 -57.58 -22.91
N ALA A 6 48.91 -57.17 -23.71
CA ALA A 6 48.93 -56.15 -24.78
C ALA A 6 49.62 -56.43 -26.14
N LEU A 7 48.87 -56.19 -27.24
CA LEU A 7 49.33 -55.32 -28.33
C LEU A 7 48.15 -54.78 -29.16
N ILE A 8 48.17 -53.46 -29.38
CA ILE A 8 47.32 -52.70 -30.30
C ILE A 8 47.94 -52.79 -31.70
N ALA A 9 47.12 -52.94 -32.74
CA ALA A 9 47.48 -52.61 -34.11
C ALA A 9 46.32 -51.86 -34.78
N LEU A 10 46.65 -50.75 -35.42
CA LEU A 10 45.78 -49.75 -36.01
C LEU A 10 46.18 -49.59 -37.50
N ILE A 11 45.28 -49.00 -38.30
CA ILE A 11 45.44 -48.51 -39.69
C ILE A 11 45.19 -49.61 -40.76
N ALA A 12 44.42 -49.46 -41.84
CA ALA A 12 43.90 -48.32 -42.60
C ALA A 12 42.69 -48.74 -43.46
N GLY A 13 41.91 -47.77 -43.98
CA GLY A 13 41.17 -47.97 -45.23
C GLY A 13 39.90 -47.13 -45.40
N ALA A 14 40.03 -46.00 -46.09
CA ALA A 14 38.97 -45.03 -46.39
C ALA A 14 38.18 -45.36 -47.68
N ALA A 15 36.89 -45.00 -47.71
CA ALA A 15 36.10 -44.62 -48.90
C ALA A 15 34.83 -43.89 -48.40
N VAL A 16 34.82 -42.56 -48.33
CA VAL A 16 34.31 -41.60 -49.34
C VAL A 16 32.80 -41.72 -49.61
N GLY A 17 32.06 -40.69 -49.21
CA GLY A 17 30.94 -40.17 -50.01
C GLY A 17 29.55 -40.15 -49.35
N ALA A 18 29.25 -39.10 -48.59
CA ALA A 18 28.04 -38.27 -48.75
C ALA A 18 28.02 -37.21 -47.64
N GLY A 19 28.36 -35.98 -48.02
CA GLY A 19 28.22 -34.82 -47.16
C GLY A 19 26.75 -34.51 -46.87
N GLY A 20 26.51 -34.02 -45.65
CA GLY A 20 25.19 -33.63 -45.17
C GLY A 20 25.02 -33.91 -43.69
N LEU A 21 26.00 -33.50 -42.87
CA LEU A 21 25.94 -33.58 -41.41
C LEU A 21 24.71 -32.82 -40.90
N SER A 22 23.75 -33.59 -40.41
CA SER A 22 22.69 -33.13 -39.51
C SER A 22 23.34 -32.70 -38.20
N LEU A 23 23.73 -31.43 -38.13
CA LEU A 23 24.06 -30.73 -36.88
C LEU A 23 22.76 -30.07 -36.36
N PHE A 24 21.79 -30.89 -36.02
CA PHE A 24 20.62 -30.50 -35.21
C PHE A 24 20.56 -31.45 -34.02
N GLY A 25 21.32 -31.11 -32.99
CA GLY A 25 21.39 -31.90 -31.78
C GLY A 25 22.54 -31.44 -30.92
N LEU A 26 22.46 -30.21 -30.41
CA LEU A 26 23.12 -29.70 -29.19
C LEU A 26 22.75 -28.21 -29.01
N LEU A 27 21.46 -27.93 -28.87
CA LEU A 27 20.95 -26.75 -28.17
C LEU A 27 19.76 -27.26 -27.37
N GLN A 28 20.05 -27.91 -26.24
CA GLN A 28 19.07 -27.90 -25.15
C GLN A 28 18.84 -26.42 -24.85
N PRO A 29 17.60 -25.89 -24.89
CA PRO A 29 17.35 -24.68 -24.17
C PRO A 29 17.73 -24.99 -22.73
N GLU A 30 18.71 -24.29 -22.19
CA GLU A 30 18.86 -24.21 -20.75
C GLU A 30 17.47 -23.85 -20.23
N ASP A 31 16.87 -24.80 -19.50
CA ASP A 31 15.76 -24.51 -18.60
C ASP A 31 16.28 -23.40 -17.69
N ARG A 32 16.08 -22.15 -18.12
CA ARG A 32 15.82 -21.05 -17.21
C ARG A 32 14.52 -21.47 -16.54
N ALA A 33 14.65 -22.30 -15.51
CA ALA A 33 13.74 -22.30 -14.39
C ALA A 33 13.70 -20.83 -13.98
N GLY A 34 12.74 -20.10 -14.56
CA GLY A 34 12.35 -18.81 -14.08
C GLY A 34 12.08 -19.04 -12.62
N ALA A 35 12.81 -18.34 -11.77
CA ALA A 35 12.24 -18.02 -10.49
C ALA A 35 10.95 -17.27 -10.84
N GLU A 36 9.82 -18.00 -10.92
CA GLU A 36 8.51 -17.42 -10.72
C GLU A 36 8.68 -16.67 -9.42
N THR A 37 8.84 -15.37 -9.54
CA THR A 37 8.86 -14.49 -8.39
C THR A 37 7.44 -14.63 -7.89
N LEU A 38 7.24 -15.49 -6.89
CA LEU A 38 5.93 -15.78 -6.32
C LEU A 38 5.38 -14.44 -5.87
N VAL A 39 4.50 -13.85 -6.70
CA VAL A 39 3.81 -12.62 -6.34
C VAL A 39 3.00 -12.99 -5.11
N PRO A 40 3.23 -12.32 -3.96
CA PRO A 40 2.57 -12.70 -2.73
C PRO A 40 1.05 -12.67 -2.94
N SER A 41 0.38 -13.75 -2.55
CA SER A 41 -1.08 -13.81 -2.61
C SER A 41 -1.64 -12.72 -1.71
N PRO A 42 -2.60 -11.91 -2.19
CA PRO A 42 -3.06 -10.77 -1.43
C PRO A 42 -3.85 -11.25 -0.22
N PHE A 43 -3.49 -10.76 0.96
CA PHE A 43 -4.16 -11.13 2.21
C PHE A 43 -5.63 -10.71 2.19
N THR A 44 -6.53 -11.65 2.48
CA THR A 44 -7.98 -11.44 2.45
C THR A 44 -8.59 -11.88 3.77
N ALA A 45 -9.34 -10.98 4.40
CA ALA A 45 -10.07 -11.27 5.65
C ALA A 45 -11.33 -12.09 5.38
N GLU A 46 -11.82 -12.78 6.41
CA GLU A 46 -13.14 -13.42 6.36
C GLU A 46 -14.24 -12.35 6.18
N PRO A 47 -15.30 -12.59 5.38
CA PRO A 47 -16.29 -11.57 5.04
C PRO A 47 -16.99 -10.92 6.26
N TRP A 48 -17.20 -11.67 7.33
CA TRP A 48 -17.84 -11.19 8.57
C TRP A 48 -16.88 -10.46 9.51
N SER A 49 -15.58 -10.43 9.20
CA SER A 49 -14.60 -9.75 10.05
C SER A 49 -14.46 -8.29 9.67
N PHE A 50 -14.38 -7.41 10.67
CA PHE A 50 -13.92 -6.04 10.49
C PHE A 50 -12.43 -5.99 10.84
N MET A 51 -11.59 -6.10 9.82
CA MET A 51 -10.16 -6.18 9.97
C MET A 51 -9.46 -4.91 9.49
N VAL A 52 -8.43 -4.51 10.23
CA VAL A 52 -7.61 -3.34 9.94
C VAL A 52 -6.14 -3.78 9.96
N SER A 53 -5.36 -3.37 8.97
CA SER A 53 -3.92 -3.67 8.90
C SER A 53 -3.15 -2.52 8.26
N SER A 54 -1.83 -2.49 8.44
CA SER A 54 -0.95 -1.60 7.66
C SER A 54 -0.91 -2.03 6.19
N CYS A 55 -0.77 -1.08 5.26
CA CYS A 55 -0.46 -1.41 3.85
C CYS A 55 1.02 -1.69 3.59
N ALA A 56 1.89 -1.33 4.55
CA ALA A 56 3.33 -1.36 4.41
C ALA A 56 3.94 -2.20 5.53
N GLU A 57 5.03 -2.89 5.23
CA GLU A 57 5.85 -3.57 6.25
C GLU A 57 6.45 -2.56 7.24
N ASN A 58 6.85 -1.39 6.74
CA ASN A 58 7.42 -0.29 7.52
C ASN A 58 6.53 0.96 7.40
N PRO A 59 5.44 1.06 8.17
CA PRO A 59 4.49 2.17 8.04
C PRO A 59 5.11 3.50 8.48
N SER A 60 4.99 4.52 7.62
CA SER A 60 5.35 5.89 7.97
C SER A 60 4.17 6.59 8.62
N ALA A 61 4.41 7.26 9.75
CA ALA A 61 3.37 8.12 10.34
C ALA A 61 3.12 9.42 9.54
N ILE A 62 4.10 9.90 8.78
CA ILE A 62 3.97 11.11 7.96
C ILE A 62 3.04 10.85 6.75
N ALA A 63 3.07 9.62 6.25
CA ALA A 63 2.29 9.16 5.12
C ALA A 63 1.61 7.84 5.49
N PRO A 64 0.60 7.88 6.39
CA PRO A 64 -0.03 6.66 6.89
C PRO A 64 -0.74 5.92 5.77
N CYS A 65 -0.69 4.60 5.84
CA CYS A 65 -1.51 3.74 4.99
C CYS A 65 -2.16 2.63 5.79
N VAL A 66 -3.48 2.54 5.66
CA VAL A 66 -4.31 1.55 6.34
C VAL A 66 -5.13 0.78 5.32
N LEU A 67 -5.05 -0.55 5.38
CA LEU A 67 -5.94 -1.46 4.68
C LEU A 67 -7.05 -1.88 5.64
N VAL A 68 -8.30 -1.58 5.26
CA VAL A 68 -9.50 -2.00 5.96
C VAL A 68 -10.19 -3.07 5.13
N GLN A 69 -10.52 -4.20 5.75
CA GLN A 69 -11.26 -5.28 5.14
C GLN A 69 -12.51 -5.59 5.95
N ALA A 70 -13.69 -5.48 5.34
CA ALA A 70 -14.98 -5.73 5.97
C ALA A 70 -16.05 -6.05 4.92
N GLY A 71 -17.00 -6.94 5.19
CA GLY A 71 -18.07 -7.29 4.24
C GLY A 71 -17.54 -7.88 2.93
N GLY A 72 -16.36 -8.50 2.95
CA GLY A 72 -15.64 -8.96 1.74
C GLY A 72 -15.10 -7.83 0.87
N LYS A 73 -15.10 -6.58 1.35
CA LYS A 73 -14.54 -5.40 0.68
C LYS A 73 -13.16 -5.06 1.18
N ARG A 74 -12.34 -4.49 0.29
CA ARG A 74 -10.95 -4.07 0.57
C ARG A 74 -10.77 -2.60 0.24
N LEU A 75 -10.57 -1.82 1.30
CA LEU A 75 -10.51 -0.37 1.26
C LEU A 75 -9.13 0.10 1.72
N VAL A 76 -8.45 0.92 0.93
CA VAL A 76 -7.14 1.48 1.30
C VAL A 76 -7.27 2.96 1.61
N PHE A 77 -6.77 3.38 2.77
CA PHE A 77 -6.72 4.77 3.21
C PHE A 77 -5.26 5.23 3.19
N GLY A 78 -4.95 6.21 2.35
CA GLY A 78 -3.59 6.70 2.08
C GLY A 78 -2.89 5.97 0.93
N ALA A 79 -1.96 6.65 0.26
CA ALA A 79 -1.19 6.10 -0.85
C ALA A 79 0.26 6.64 -0.83
N PRO A 80 1.05 6.32 0.21
CA PRO A 80 2.44 6.76 0.33
C PRO A 80 3.28 6.47 -0.90
N LEU A 81 4.10 7.44 -1.31
CA LEU A 81 4.95 7.33 -2.51
C LEU A 81 5.94 6.15 -2.46
N HIS A 82 6.51 5.89 -1.28
CA HIS A 82 7.61 4.92 -1.12
C HIS A 82 7.15 3.49 -0.82
N ASN A 83 5.85 3.23 -0.82
CA ASN A 83 5.36 1.89 -0.52
C ASN A 83 5.46 0.97 -1.74
N ASP A 84 5.82 -0.29 -1.51
CA ASP A 84 5.74 -1.34 -2.52
C ASP A 84 4.31 -1.87 -2.57
N TRP A 85 3.66 -1.71 -3.73
CA TRP A 85 2.26 -2.09 -3.91
C TRP A 85 2.10 -3.49 -4.52
N ARG A 86 3.20 -4.18 -4.83
CA ARG A 86 3.14 -5.54 -5.40
C ARG A 86 2.45 -6.49 -4.44
N GLY A 87 1.53 -7.29 -4.97
CA GLY A 87 0.75 -8.23 -4.18
C GLY A 87 -0.33 -7.59 -3.29
N ILE A 88 -0.62 -6.28 -3.45
CA ILE A 88 -1.78 -5.66 -2.78
C ILE A 88 -3.10 -6.29 -3.26
N GLY A 89 -3.15 -6.82 -4.49
CA GLY A 89 -4.34 -7.43 -5.07
C GLY A 89 -5.41 -6.41 -5.46
N PRO A 90 -6.59 -6.84 -5.92
CA PRO A 90 -7.67 -5.94 -6.30
C PRO A 90 -8.24 -5.21 -5.07
N LEU A 91 -8.59 -3.93 -5.24
CA LEU A 91 -9.21 -3.07 -4.23
C LEU A 91 -10.58 -2.58 -4.68
N ASP A 92 -11.51 -2.42 -3.73
CA ASP A 92 -12.83 -1.85 -4.00
C ASP A 92 -12.77 -0.32 -4.06
N ALA A 93 -11.98 0.32 -3.20
CA ALA A 93 -11.79 1.77 -3.21
C ALA A 93 -10.46 2.22 -2.56
N ILE A 94 -9.95 3.36 -3.01
CA ILE A 94 -8.80 4.07 -2.44
C ILE A 94 -9.30 5.42 -1.90
N PHE A 95 -8.87 5.79 -0.70
CA PHE A 95 -9.26 7.01 0.00
C PHE A 95 -8.01 7.83 0.32
N LEU A 96 -7.84 8.99 -0.32
CA LEU A 96 -6.74 9.89 -0.04
C LEU A 96 -7.10 10.85 1.09
N MET A 97 -6.18 11.04 2.05
CA MET A 97 -6.42 11.91 3.21
C MET A 97 -6.05 13.36 2.94
N ASP A 98 -5.17 13.61 1.97
CA ASP A 98 -4.79 14.94 1.49
C ASP A 98 -4.18 14.81 0.08
N GLY A 99 -3.79 15.95 -0.51
CA GLY A 99 -3.10 16.02 -1.81
C GLY A 99 -1.58 16.10 -1.71
N LYS A 100 -0.98 15.81 -0.55
CA LYS A 100 0.48 15.95 -0.40
C LYS A 100 1.20 14.85 -1.19
N PRO A 101 2.29 15.16 -1.91
CA PRO A 101 2.98 14.15 -2.72
C PRO A 101 3.42 12.92 -1.91
N GLU A 102 3.95 13.11 -0.71
CA GLU A 102 4.48 12.04 0.14
C GLU A 102 3.43 10.99 0.55
N SER A 103 2.17 11.43 0.76
CA SER A 103 1.05 10.62 1.25
C SER A 103 0.12 10.13 0.14
N SER A 104 0.19 10.71 -1.06
CA SER A 104 -0.76 10.43 -2.14
C SER A 104 -0.14 10.01 -3.48
N ALA A 105 1.13 10.32 -3.75
CA ALA A 105 1.72 10.05 -5.07
C ALA A 105 1.88 8.55 -5.39
N GLY A 106 1.82 7.67 -4.39
CA GLY A 106 1.77 6.22 -4.59
C GLY A 106 0.48 5.72 -5.25
N VAL A 107 -0.53 6.57 -5.42
CA VAL A 107 -1.85 6.21 -5.97
C VAL A 107 -1.78 5.64 -7.39
N MET A 108 -0.82 6.07 -8.21
CA MET A 108 -0.60 5.51 -9.55
C MET A 108 -0.04 4.08 -9.49
N GLY A 109 0.80 3.79 -8.52
CA GLY A 109 1.29 2.44 -8.25
C GLY A 109 0.16 1.53 -7.80
N LEU A 110 -0.67 1.97 -6.85
CA LEU A 110 -1.87 1.25 -6.44
C LEU A 110 -2.78 0.94 -7.63
N ARG A 111 -3.09 1.95 -8.45
CA ARG A 111 -3.92 1.83 -9.66
C ARG A 111 -3.39 0.76 -10.61
N TYR A 112 -2.08 0.79 -10.87
CA TYR A 112 -1.42 -0.17 -11.74
C TYR A 112 -1.49 -1.59 -11.16
N GLU A 113 -1.03 -1.79 -9.92
CA GLU A 113 -0.93 -3.11 -9.28
C GLU A 113 -2.30 -3.79 -9.11
N THR A 114 -3.32 -3.01 -8.76
CA THR A 114 -4.71 -3.49 -8.65
C THR A 114 -5.32 -3.86 -10.00
N TRP A 115 -5.00 -3.12 -11.08
CA TRP A 115 -5.46 -3.43 -12.44
C TRP A 115 -4.82 -4.70 -12.99
N VAL A 116 -3.49 -4.82 -12.89
CA VAL A 116 -2.77 -6.03 -13.33
C VAL A 116 -3.14 -7.26 -12.49
N SER A 117 -3.59 -7.06 -11.25
CA SER A 117 -4.20 -8.11 -10.41
C SER A 117 -5.60 -8.55 -10.86
N GLY A 118 -6.12 -8.04 -11.98
CA GLY A 118 -7.37 -8.49 -12.59
C GLY A 118 -8.63 -7.74 -12.13
N ARG A 119 -8.51 -6.51 -11.61
CA ARG A 119 -9.68 -5.69 -11.25
C ARG A 119 -10.55 -5.44 -12.50
N PRO A 120 -11.86 -5.75 -12.47
CA PRO A 120 -12.70 -5.72 -13.69
C PRO A 120 -13.29 -4.34 -14.02
N TYR A 121 -13.14 -3.35 -13.15
CA TYR A 121 -13.68 -2.00 -13.29
C TYR A 121 -12.62 -0.95 -12.97
N ARG A 122 -12.86 0.32 -13.30
CA ARG A 122 -12.01 1.45 -12.89
C ARG A 122 -11.89 1.56 -11.37
N GLN A 123 -10.72 1.94 -10.87
CA GLN A 123 -10.48 2.07 -9.43
C GLN A 123 -11.35 3.17 -8.84
N ALA A 124 -12.24 2.86 -7.89
CA ALA A 124 -12.89 3.91 -7.14
C ALA A 124 -11.83 4.67 -6.33
N LEU A 125 -11.80 5.99 -6.49
CA LEU A 125 -10.84 6.89 -5.84
C LEU A 125 -11.61 8.02 -5.18
N VAL A 126 -11.46 8.15 -3.87
CA VAL A 126 -12.00 9.25 -3.06
C VAL A 126 -10.85 10.18 -2.72
N THR A 127 -11.03 11.47 -3.02
CA THR A 127 -10.00 12.49 -2.84
C THR A 127 -10.62 13.87 -2.67
N GLY A 128 -9.81 14.84 -2.27
CA GLY A 128 -10.24 16.23 -2.16
C GLY A 128 -10.46 16.87 -3.52
N GLU A 129 -11.48 17.74 -3.61
CA GLU A 129 -11.76 18.49 -4.83
C GLU A 129 -10.59 19.37 -5.29
N LEU A 130 -9.74 19.83 -4.36
CA LEU A 130 -8.58 20.66 -4.68
C LEU A 130 -7.44 19.89 -5.37
N TYR A 131 -7.46 18.55 -5.35
CA TYR A 131 -6.40 17.70 -5.93
C TYR A 131 -6.79 17.06 -7.27
N LEU A 132 -8.01 17.31 -7.76
CA LEU A 132 -8.56 16.62 -8.93
C LEU A 132 -7.77 16.86 -10.21
N GLU A 133 -7.38 18.11 -10.50
CA GLU A 133 -6.66 18.44 -11.74
C GLU A 133 -5.32 17.71 -11.80
N THR A 134 -4.61 17.64 -10.67
CA THR A 134 -3.33 16.91 -10.59
C THR A 134 -3.55 15.41 -10.83
N LEU A 135 -4.57 14.82 -10.21
CA LEU A 135 -4.88 13.40 -10.41
C LEU A 135 -5.32 13.07 -11.83
N GLN A 136 -6.10 13.95 -12.46
CA GLN A 136 -6.52 13.80 -13.86
C GLN A 136 -5.31 13.84 -14.79
N ALA A 137 -4.42 14.81 -14.62
CA ALA A 137 -3.20 14.90 -15.41
C ALA A 137 -2.31 13.65 -15.23
N LEU A 138 -2.21 13.12 -14.01
CA LEU A 138 -1.46 11.89 -13.74
C LEU A 138 -2.09 10.65 -14.37
N ASP A 139 -3.43 10.48 -14.28
CA ASP A 139 -4.12 9.35 -14.90
C ASP A 139 -4.06 9.41 -16.44
N GLU A 140 -4.19 10.60 -17.03
CA GLU A 140 -4.05 10.81 -18.48
C GLU A 140 -2.64 10.49 -18.99
N ALA A 141 -1.60 10.82 -18.21
CA ALA A 141 -0.23 10.48 -18.54
C ALA A 141 0.01 8.96 -18.64
N MET A 142 -0.85 8.15 -18.02
CA MET A 142 -0.75 6.68 -18.03
C MET A 142 -1.41 6.00 -19.23
N LEU A 143 -2.14 6.73 -20.08
CA LEU A 143 -2.88 6.15 -21.21
C LEU A 143 -1.99 5.34 -22.17
N ILE A 144 -0.80 5.87 -22.52
CA ILE A 144 0.14 5.18 -23.41
C ILE A 144 0.80 3.99 -22.69
N PRO A 145 1.36 4.14 -21.47
CA PRO A 145 1.85 3.01 -20.69
C PRO A 145 0.85 1.86 -20.55
N ASP A 146 -0.42 2.15 -20.23
CA ASP A 146 -1.44 1.12 -20.06
C ASP A 146 -1.75 0.37 -21.36
N ALA A 147 -1.75 1.07 -22.50
CA ALA A 147 -1.94 0.44 -23.80
C ALA A 147 -0.80 -0.54 -24.11
N LEU A 148 0.45 -0.19 -23.77
CA LEU A 148 1.60 -1.07 -23.93
C LEU A 148 1.50 -2.31 -23.03
N VAL A 149 1.14 -2.13 -21.76
CA VAL A 149 0.92 -3.25 -20.82
C VAL A 149 -0.18 -4.18 -21.29
N GLN A 150 -1.28 -3.63 -21.83
CA GLN A 150 -2.35 -4.42 -22.41
C GLN A 150 -1.87 -5.21 -23.63
N MET A 151 -1.01 -4.66 -24.50
CA MET A 151 -0.49 -5.40 -25.66
C MET A 151 0.26 -6.68 -25.25
N ASP A 152 0.99 -6.62 -24.14
CA ASP A 152 1.72 -7.77 -23.60
C ASP A 152 0.80 -8.80 -22.92
N SER A 153 -0.40 -8.38 -22.50
CA SER A 153 -1.40 -9.19 -21.77
C SER A 153 -2.79 -9.13 -22.41
N ALA A 154 -2.83 -9.19 -23.75
CA ALA A 154 -3.98 -8.77 -24.56
C ALA A 154 -5.32 -9.46 -24.28
N ASN A 155 -5.29 -10.63 -23.63
CA ASN A 155 -6.49 -11.42 -23.33
C ASN A 155 -6.96 -11.33 -21.88
N THR A 156 -6.21 -10.67 -21.00
CA THR A 156 -6.51 -10.61 -19.55
C THR A 156 -6.74 -9.19 -19.04
N LEU A 157 -6.20 -8.17 -19.71
CA LEU A 157 -6.29 -6.78 -19.30
C LEU A 157 -7.04 -5.91 -20.33
N ASP A 158 -7.76 -4.92 -19.81
CA ASP A 158 -8.41 -3.86 -20.60
C ASP A 158 -8.00 -2.49 -20.05
N SER A 159 -7.19 -1.74 -20.81
CA SER A 159 -6.67 -0.43 -20.42
C SER A 159 -7.76 0.60 -20.14
N ARG A 160 -8.98 0.41 -20.68
CA ARG A 160 -10.12 1.29 -20.38
C ARG A 160 -10.58 1.19 -18.91
N GLN A 161 -10.19 0.13 -18.22
CA GLN A 161 -10.46 -0.13 -16.79
C GLN A 161 -9.26 0.19 -15.88
N ALA A 162 -8.11 0.60 -16.45
CA ALA A 162 -6.91 0.91 -15.68
C ALA A 162 -7.10 2.18 -14.82
N GLY A 163 -7.81 3.18 -15.36
CA GLY A 163 -8.00 4.49 -14.75
C GLY A 163 -8.93 4.53 -13.53
N PHE A 164 -9.20 5.76 -13.06
CA PHE A 164 -10.03 5.99 -11.87
C PHE A 164 -11.49 6.27 -12.18
N SER A 165 -12.34 5.93 -11.21
CA SER A 165 -13.68 6.47 -11.02
C SER A 165 -13.63 7.40 -9.80
N VAL A 166 -13.41 8.70 -10.05
CA VAL A 166 -13.12 9.66 -8.98
C VAL A 166 -14.39 10.17 -8.33
N ARG A 167 -14.42 10.18 -7.00
CA ARG A 167 -15.45 10.79 -6.18
C ARG A 167 -14.84 11.94 -5.36
N PRO A 168 -14.99 13.19 -5.81
CA PRO A 168 -14.46 14.34 -5.08
C PRO A 168 -15.22 14.59 -3.79
N VAL A 169 -14.48 14.86 -2.73
CA VAL A 169 -15.02 15.35 -1.45
C VAL A 169 -14.94 16.87 -1.44
N PRO A 170 -16.06 17.58 -1.22
CA PRO A 170 -16.03 19.04 -1.07
C PRO A 170 -15.14 19.48 0.10
N SER A 171 -14.46 20.63 -0.03
CA SER A 171 -13.49 21.17 0.93
C SER A 171 -14.02 21.49 2.32
N ALA A 172 -15.34 21.66 2.47
CA ALA A 172 -16.02 21.89 3.73
C ALA A 172 -17.15 20.85 3.96
N ALA A 173 -16.88 19.60 3.60
CA ALA A 173 -17.83 18.51 3.73
C ALA A 173 -17.89 17.96 5.16
N GLU A 174 -19.10 17.80 5.71
CA GLU A 174 -19.32 17.06 6.95
C GLU A 174 -20.19 15.83 6.67
N ARG A 175 -19.75 14.66 7.17
CA ARG A 175 -20.47 13.37 7.03
C ARG A 175 -20.87 13.03 5.58
N PHE A 176 -20.02 13.38 4.62
CA PHE A 176 -20.27 13.12 3.21
C PHE A 176 -20.08 11.65 2.89
N SER A 177 -21.15 10.95 2.49
CA SER A 177 -21.03 9.53 2.11
C SER A 177 -20.15 9.41 0.88
N VAL A 178 -19.11 8.57 0.95
CA VAL A 178 -18.15 8.33 -0.13
C VAL A 178 -18.13 6.89 -0.62
N PHE A 179 -18.56 5.95 0.21
CA PHE A 179 -18.70 4.54 -0.13
C PHE A 179 -19.86 3.93 0.67
N ASN A 180 -20.68 3.09 0.05
CA ASN A 180 -21.83 2.47 0.70
C ASN A 180 -22.25 1.19 -0.02
N THR A 181 -22.16 0.04 0.65
CA THR A 181 -22.67 -1.27 0.17
C THR A 181 -23.92 -1.73 0.93
N GLY A 182 -24.43 -0.91 1.85
CA GLY A 182 -25.52 -1.21 2.77
C GLY A 182 -25.00 -1.54 4.16
N ASP A 183 -24.21 -2.60 4.26
CA ASP A 183 -23.56 -3.11 5.48
C ASP A 183 -22.27 -2.38 5.84
N LEU A 184 -21.46 -2.01 4.82
CA LEU A 184 -20.25 -1.20 4.95
C LEU A 184 -20.47 0.20 4.39
N GLN A 185 -20.16 1.21 5.21
CA GLN A 185 -20.30 2.62 4.85
C GLN A 185 -19.01 3.37 5.18
N VAL A 186 -18.63 4.29 4.30
CA VAL A 186 -17.54 5.25 4.56
C VAL A 186 -18.08 6.66 4.40
N LEU A 187 -17.91 7.46 5.44
CA LEU A 187 -18.19 8.89 5.47
C LEU A 187 -16.87 9.66 5.47
N ALA A 188 -16.82 10.75 4.73
CA ALA A 188 -15.71 11.69 4.71
C ALA A 188 -16.10 12.97 5.44
N HIS A 189 -15.11 13.53 6.15
CA HIS A 189 -15.17 14.84 6.77
C HIS A 189 -13.96 15.63 6.30
N SER A 190 -14.18 16.77 5.66
CA SER A 190 -13.13 17.53 5.01
C SER A 190 -13.12 18.98 5.46
N ARG A 191 -11.91 19.50 5.65
CA ARG A 191 -11.62 20.90 5.99
C ARG A 191 -10.35 21.36 5.29
N LEU A 192 -10.14 22.67 5.24
CA LEU A 192 -8.87 23.26 4.85
C LEU A 192 -8.01 23.47 6.10
N ASN A 193 -6.72 23.17 6.01
CA ASN A 193 -5.75 23.58 7.02
C ASN A 193 -5.37 25.08 6.85
N ASP A 194 -4.54 25.61 7.74
CA ASP A 194 -4.09 27.02 7.69
C ASP A 194 -3.31 27.38 6.41
N ARG A 195 -2.78 26.39 5.69
CA ARG A 195 -2.07 26.56 4.41
C ARG A 195 -3.02 26.52 3.20
N GLY A 196 -4.30 26.21 3.41
CA GLY A 196 -5.28 26.02 2.35
C GLY A 196 -5.26 24.62 1.73
N ASP A 197 -4.49 23.67 2.29
CA ASP A 197 -4.54 22.28 1.84
C ASP A 197 -5.82 21.62 2.36
N GLN A 198 -6.46 20.82 1.51
CA GLN A 198 -7.62 20.04 1.90
C GLN A 198 -7.20 18.77 2.65
N ILE A 199 -7.67 18.63 3.88
CA ILE A 199 -7.49 17.46 4.74
C ILE A 199 -8.83 16.72 4.86
N ILE A 200 -8.78 15.40 4.85
CA ILE A 200 -9.95 14.53 4.91
C ILE A 200 -9.73 13.45 5.98
N ALA A 201 -10.65 13.40 6.94
CA ALA A 201 -10.81 12.29 7.87
C ALA A 201 -11.95 11.38 7.41
N TYR A 202 -11.87 10.10 7.75
CA TYR A 202 -12.84 9.10 7.33
C TYR A 202 -13.46 8.37 8.52
N ARG A 203 -14.75 8.08 8.46
CA ARG A 203 -15.41 7.13 9.35
C ARG A 203 -15.86 5.92 8.54
N VAL A 204 -15.37 4.76 8.92
CA VAL A 204 -15.79 3.46 8.39
C VAL A 204 -16.79 2.85 9.37
N THR A 205 -17.91 2.35 8.88
CA THR A 205 -18.93 1.69 9.69
C THR A 205 -19.30 0.35 9.07
N TYR A 206 -19.27 -0.72 9.87
CA TYR A 206 -19.64 -2.07 9.46
C TYR A 206 -20.34 -2.79 10.62
N GLU A 207 -21.53 -3.35 10.36
CA GLU A 207 -22.34 -4.08 11.36
C GLU A 207 -22.51 -3.36 12.72
N GLY A 208 -22.59 -2.02 12.69
CA GLY A 208 -22.74 -1.18 13.87
C GLY A 208 -21.43 -0.79 14.56
N GLN A 209 -20.30 -1.37 14.16
CA GLN A 209 -18.97 -0.95 14.60
C GLN A 209 -18.49 0.24 13.77
N ALA A 210 -17.77 1.18 14.40
CA ALA A 210 -17.23 2.36 13.76
C ALA A 210 -15.72 2.54 14.02
N LEU A 211 -14.98 2.87 12.95
CA LEU A 211 -13.57 3.23 12.96
C LEU A 211 -13.41 4.63 12.39
N ASP A 212 -12.85 5.56 13.16
CA ASP A 212 -12.41 6.85 12.64
C ASP A 212 -10.94 6.77 12.22
N ILE A 213 -10.61 7.29 11.04
CA ILE A 213 -9.27 7.26 10.44
C ILE A 213 -8.83 8.69 10.15
N TYR A 214 -7.71 9.09 10.74
CA TYR A 214 -7.14 10.42 10.61
C TYR A 214 -5.74 10.37 9.98
N SER A 215 -5.37 11.45 9.28
CA SER A 215 -3.97 11.79 9.03
C SER A 215 -3.41 12.60 10.21
N CYS A 216 -2.12 12.92 10.20
CA CYS A 216 -1.52 13.77 11.24
C CYS A 216 -2.28 15.09 11.42
N GLU A 217 -2.58 15.79 10.31
CA GLU A 217 -3.31 17.07 10.31
C GLU A 217 -4.83 16.90 10.46
N GLY A 218 -5.34 15.66 10.44
CA GLY A 218 -6.77 15.38 10.44
C GLY A 218 -7.43 15.46 11.82
N MET A 219 -6.64 15.38 12.91
CA MET A 219 -7.17 15.33 14.27
C MET A 219 -7.90 16.60 14.71
N ASP A 220 -7.51 17.75 14.17
CA ASP A 220 -8.14 19.06 14.45
C ASP A 220 -9.54 19.19 13.81
N ALA A 221 -9.94 18.21 12.99
CA ALA A 221 -11.24 18.11 12.35
C ALA A 221 -12.01 16.86 12.82
N PRO A 222 -12.39 16.76 14.11
CA PRO A 222 -13.05 15.57 14.64
C PRO A 222 -14.37 15.30 13.93
N ILE A 223 -14.62 14.02 13.64
CA ILE A 223 -15.87 13.59 13.01
C ILE A 223 -17.01 13.69 14.03
N ALA A 224 -17.91 14.65 13.84
CA ALA A 224 -19.05 14.85 14.73
C ALA A 224 -20.04 13.67 14.67
N GLY A 225 -20.58 13.26 15.82
CA GLY A 225 -21.57 12.19 15.94
C GLY A 225 -21.25 11.19 17.04
N LEU A 226 -21.68 9.93 16.83
CA LEU A 226 -21.50 8.81 17.78
C LEU A 226 -20.02 8.56 18.08
N SER A 227 -19.73 8.09 19.30
CA SER A 227 -18.39 7.60 19.68
C SER A 227 -17.99 6.45 18.77
N PRO A 228 -16.79 6.48 18.16
CA PRO A 228 -16.30 5.34 17.40
C PRO A 228 -15.88 4.21 18.35
N ASP A 229 -15.91 2.97 17.88
CA ASP A 229 -15.33 1.84 18.62
C ASP A 229 -13.80 1.91 18.55
N GLY A 230 -13.24 2.33 17.42
CA GLY A 230 -11.81 2.48 17.19
C GLY A 230 -11.43 3.82 16.57
N VAL A 231 -10.25 4.31 16.92
CA VAL A 231 -9.64 5.49 16.29
C VAL A 231 -8.26 5.12 15.76
N PHE A 232 -8.02 5.34 14.47
CA PHE A 232 -6.70 5.29 13.85
C PHE A 232 -6.10 6.69 13.78
N VAL A 233 -4.92 6.85 14.39
CA VAL A 233 -4.16 8.10 14.40
C VAL A 233 -2.68 7.80 14.17
N PRO A 234 -2.02 8.35 13.14
CA PRO A 234 -0.58 8.28 13.01
C PRO A 234 0.08 9.07 14.14
N VAL A 235 1.10 8.52 14.77
CA VAL A 235 1.84 9.20 15.83
C VAL A 235 3.31 9.24 15.47
N VAL A 236 3.99 10.28 15.91
CA VAL A 236 5.42 10.42 15.63
C VAL A 236 6.20 10.56 16.92
N ASP A 237 7.23 9.72 17.07
CA ASP A 237 8.21 9.86 18.16
C ASP A 237 9.21 10.98 17.85
N ARG A 238 9.37 11.92 18.80
CA ARG A 238 10.35 13.01 18.72
C ARG A 238 11.78 12.50 18.62
N VAL A 239 12.08 11.33 19.18
CA VAL A 239 13.40 10.69 19.07
C VAL A 239 13.64 10.27 17.62
N GLN A 240 12.70 9.54 17.01
CA GLN A 240 12.79 9.12 15.61
C GLN A 240 12.88 10.32 14.65
N LEU A 241 12.08 11.37 14.87
CA LEU A 241 12.19 12.60 14.07
C LEU A 241 13.57 13.24 14.14
N SER A 242 14.17 13.24 15.33
CA SER A 242 15.51 13.81 15.53
C SER A 242 16.58 13.01 14.79
N GLU A 243 16.47 11.68 14.77
CA GLU A 243 17.36 10.81 14.01
C GLU A 243 17.19 10.98 12.50
N MET A 244 15.94 10.96 12.02
CA MET A 244 15.61 11.23 10.61
C MET A 244 16.14 12.60 10.17
N ARG A 245 16.00 13.62 11.02
CA ARG A 245 16.51 14.97 10.74
C ARG A 245 18.03 14.99 10.61
N ARG A 246 18.75 14.36 11.55
CA ARG A 246 20.22 14.25 11.49
C ARG A 246 20.68 13.51 10.25
N TYR A 247 19.99 12.44 9.86
CA TYR A 247 20.28 11.74 8.62
C TYR A 247 20.08 12.65 7.40
N ALA A 248 18.93 13.32 7.30
CA ALA A 248 18.65 14.25 6.20
C ALA A 248 19.64 15.43 6.15
N GLU A 249 20.12 15.92 7.29
CA GLU A 249 21.16 16.95 7.38
C GLU A 249 22.53 16.46 6.90
N ARG A 250 22.91 15.22 7.24
CA ARG A 250 24.17 14.62 6.78
C ARG A 250 24.19 14.37 5.27
N GLU A 251 23.05 13.94 4.73
CA GLU A 251 22.90 13.57 3.31
C GLU A 251 22.43 14.75 2.42
N ASP A 252 22.34 15.97 2.98
CA ASP A 252 21.86 17.18 2.30
C ASP A 252 20.48 17.03 1.61
N LEU A 253 19.59 16.26 2.23
CA LEU A 253 18.24 15.97 1.71
C LEU A 253 17.25 17.06 2.10
N VAL A 254 17.30 18.19 1.38
CA VAL A 254 16.48 19.39 1.69
C VAL A 254 14.98 19.12 1.72
N ALA A 255 14.46 18.37 0.75
CA ALA A 255 13.03 18.01 0.68
C ALA A 255 12.62 17.17 1.91
N ARG A 256 13.40 16.13 2.19
CA ARG A 256 13.16 15.23 3.33
C ARG A 256 13.20 15.96 4.67
N ARG A 257 14.11 16.94 4.83
CA ARG A 257 14.17 17.77 6.04
C ARG A 257 12.90 18.59 6.24
N ARG A 258 12.30 19.14 5.18
CA ARG A 258 11.04 19.89 5.27
C ARG A 258 9.87 18.99 5.68
N GLU A 259 9.79 17.79 5.13
CA GLU A 259 8.78 16.79 5.51
C GLU A 259 8.88 16.43 7.00
N ILE A 260 10.09 16.13 7.49
CA ILE A 260 10.34 15.78 8.90
C ILE A 260 9.92 16.93 9.83
N LEU A 261 10.23 18.18 9.45
CA LEU A 261 9.82 19.34 10.23
C LEU A 261 8.29 19.53 10.22
N SER A 262 7.64 19.36 9.06
CA SER A 262 6.17 19.44 8.97
C SER A 262 5.51 18.33 9.82
N ALA A 263 6.04 17.12 9.77
CA ALA A 263 5.55 16.01 10.58
C ALA A 263 5.70 16.28 12.09
N GLY A 264 6.84 16.84 12.52
CA GLY A 264 7.03 17.20 13.93
C GLY A 264 6.13 18.32 14.44
N LEU A 265 5.55 19.13 13.55
CA LEU A 265 4.58 20.16 13.89
C LEU A 265 3.14 19.64 13.89
N ASN A 266 2.85 18.70 13.00
CA ASN A 266 1.48 18.35 12.66
C ASN A 266 1.05 16.96 13.14
N CYS A 267 1.99 16.06 13.41
CA CYS A 267 1.67 14.73 13.92
C CYS A 267 1.61 14.75 15.45
N PRO A 268 0.60 14.11 16.05
CA PRO A 268 0.50 13.98 17.49
C PRO A 268 1.59 13.07 18.05
N SER A 269 1.91 13.29 19.32
CA SER A 269 2.59 12.31 20.18
C SER A 269 1.64 11.17 20.56
N LEU A 270 2.20 10.06 21.05
CA LEU A 270 1.40 8.93 21.56
C LEU A 270 0.49 9.34 22.72
N THR A 271 0.92 10.28 23.56
CA THR A 271 0.10 10.80 24.66
C THR A 271 -1.10 11.57 24.12
N GLU A 272 -0.88 12.51 23.20
CA GLU A 272 -1.97 13.28 22.56
C GLU A 272 -2.97 12.36 21.84
N ALA A 273 -2.49 11.31 21.16
CA ALA A 273 -3.37 10.33 20.53
C ALA A 273 -4.20 9.51 21.54
N ARG A 274 -3.64 9.18 22.71
CA ARG A 274 -4.37 8.50 23.79
C ARG A 274 -5.44 9.40 24.41
N ASP A 275 -5.07 10.64 24.71
CA ASP A 275 -5.99 11.62 25.28
C ASP A 275 -7.16 11.86 24.30
N TYR A 276 -6.86 12.00 23.01
CA TYR A 276 -7.87 12.12 21.96
C TYR A 276 -8.80 10.90 21.88
N ALA A 277 -8.25 9.68 21.89
CA ALA A 277 -9.08 8.47 21.88
C ALA A 277 -10.01 8.39 23.10
N GLN A 278 -9.53 8.79 24.28
CA GLN A 278 -10.33 8.86 25.51
C GLN A 278 -11.43 9.92 25.42
N GLU A 279 -11.13 11.13 24.92
CA GLU A 279 -12.11 12.20 24.70
C GLU A 279 -13.23 11.76 23.74
N ARG A 280 -12.89 10.92 22.76
CA ARG A 280 -13.84 10.34 21.81
C ARG A 280 -14.61 9.13 22.36
N SER A 281 -14.30 8.71 23.58
CA SER A 281 -14.82 7.49 24.20
C SER A 281 -14.59 6.25 23.33
N ALA A 282 -13.46 6.21 22.61
CA ALA A 282 -13.10 5.09 21.77
C ALA A 282 -12.64 3.90 22.62
N SER A 283 -13.11 2.70 22.27
CA SER A 283 -12.68 1.47 22.95
C SER A 283 -11.30 0.99 22.50
N ALA A 284 -10.83 1.44 21.33
CA ALA A 284 -9.55 1.09 20.76
C ALA A 284 -8.83 2.29 20.14
N LEU A 285 -7.51 2.34 20.28
CA LEU A 285 -6.61 3.27 19.60
C LEU A 285 -5.64 2.46 18.73
N ILE A 286 -5.58 2.78 17.44
CA ILE A 286 -4.69 2.18 16.44
C ILE A 286 -3.70 3.26 16.00
N THR A 287 -2.40 2.95 16.03
CA THR A 287 -1.36 3.91 15.63
C THR A 287 -0.31 3.29 14.73
N VAL A 288 0.43 4.14 14.03
CA VAL A 288 1.64 3.80 13.26
C VAL A 288 2.73 4.84 13.59
N GLY A 289 4.01 4.47 13.44
CA GLY A 289 5.15 5.39 13.63
C GLY A 289 5.87 5.33 14.98
N VAL A 290 5.62 4.30 15.81
CA VAL A 290 6.46 4.01 16.98
C VAL A 290 6.91 2.56 16.91
N ALA A 291 8.22 2.34 16.83
CA ALA A 291 8.82 1.04 17.12
C ALA A 291 9.01 0.95 18.65
N ASN A 292 7.92 0.80 19.39
CA ASN A 292 8.02 0.55 20.83
C ASN A 292 7.43 -0.85 21.12
N PRO A 293 8.23 -1.81 21.60
CA PRO A 293 7.76 -3.14 21.96
C PRO A 293 6.69 -3.13 23.06
N ASP A 294 6.59 -2.05 23.87
CA ASP A 294 5.52 -1.86 24.86
C ASP A 294 4.15 -1.50 24.23
N VAL A 295 4.06 -1.36 22.90
CA VAL A 295 2.83 -1.04 22.16
C VAL A 295 2.20 -2.30 21.52
N ARG A 296 2.72 -3.51 21.79
CA ARG A 296 2.03 -4.79 21.49
C ARG A 296 1.90 -5.64 22.75
N PRO A 297 0.82 -6.43 23.00
CA PRO A 297 -0.42 -6.65 22.26
C PRO A 297 -1.63 -6.60 23.22
N ASN A 298 -2.31 -5.47 23.41
CA ASN A 298 -3.57 -5.45 24.15
C ASN A 298 -4.66 -4.76 23.34
N PHE A 299 -5.02 -5.34 22.20
CA PHE A 299 -6.06 -4.79 21.32
C PHE A 299 -7.01 -5.87 20.81
N GLN A 300 -7.49 -6.70 21.73
CA GLN A 300 -8.76 -7.41 21.54
C GLN A 300 -9.88 -6.68 22.29
N SER A 301 -11.08 -6.79 21.73
CA SER A 301 -12.40 -6.59 22.34
C SER A 301 -13.19 -5.31 22.00
N ALA A 302 -13.50 -5.16 20.71
CA ALA A 302 -14.84 -4.68 20.29
C ALA A 302 -15.35 -5.41 19.03
N GLY A 303 -14.71 -6.52 18.63
CA GLY A 303 -14.95 -7.22 17.35
C GLY A 303 -14.18 -6.65 16.15
N LEU A 304 -13.39 -5.58 16.34
CA LEU A 304 -12.34 -5.15 15.41
C LEU A 304 -11.11 -6.06 15.59
N SER A 305 -10.64 -6.69 14.51
CA SER A 305 -9.38 -7.44 14.51
C SER A 305 -8.29 -6.61 13.85
N TRP A 306 -7.29 -6.17 14.62
CA TRP A 306 -6.12 -5.50 14.07
C TRP A 306 -4.96 -6.49 13.98
N GLN A 307 -4.34 -6.61 12.81
CA GLN A 307 -3.09 -7.35 12.65
C GLN A 307 -1.93 -6.35 12.65
N PRO A 308 -1.07 -6.37 13.68
CA PRO A 308 0.08 -5.50 13.73
C PRO A 308 1.22 -6.11 12.89
N VAL A 309 1.83 -5.34 11.99
CA VAL A 309 3.00 -5.78 11.19
C VAL A 309 4.26 -5.44 11.98
N ASP A 310 4.82 -6.36 12.77
CA ASP A 310 6.20 -6.23 13.27
C ASP A 310 6.92 -7.46 12.78
N THR A 311 8.10 -7.23 12.26
CA THR A 311 9.23 -8.12 12.50
C THR A 311 10.37 -7.23 12.97
N GLU A 312 10.88 -7.48 14.17
CA GLU A 312 12.25 -7.10 14.52
C GLU A 312 13.17 -7.53 13.37
N PRO A 313 14.16 -6.72 12.94
CA PRO A 313 15.35 -7.33 12.38
C PRO A 313 16.00 -8.10 13.53
N ALA A 314 16.17 -9.41 13.36
CA ALA A 314 17.07 -10.18 14.19
C ALA A 314 18.38 -9.39 14.29
N LEU A 315 18.79 -9.07 15.52
CA LEU A 315 20.13 -8.58 15.82
C LEU A 315 21.10 -9.57 15.17
N LEU A 316 21.75 -9.11 14.10
CA LEU A 316 22.94 -9.77 13.58
C LEU A 316 24.02 -9.59 14.65
N ASP A 317 24.55 -10.71 15.12
CA ASP A 317 25.79 -10.79 15.90
C ASP A 317 26.95 -10.04 15.20
#